data_AF-A0A1R3H7N1-F1
#
_entry.id   AF-A0A1R3H7N1-F1
#
_cell.length_a   1.000
_cell.length_b   1.000
_cell.length_c   1.000
_cell.angle_alpha   90.00
_cell.angle_beta   90.00
_cell.angle_gamma   90.00
#
_symmetry.space_group_name_H-M   'P 1'
#
loop_
_entity.id
_entity.type
_entity.pdbx_description
1 polymer ?
#
loop_
_entity_poly.entity_id
_entity_poly.type
_entity_poly.pdbx_seq_one_letter_code
_entity_poly.pdbx_strand_id
1 'polypeptide(L)'
;MAGIVVIFDFDKTIIDFDSDNWVLDELGATELFNQLLPTMAWNPLMDRMMKELHSQGIKIEDIVAVLKRTPIHPRIIEAIKSAHALGCDLRIVSDANMFFIDTILEHHGLKECFSEIHTNPGFVNEENRLRIFPHYDSTKSPHKCHNPCPPNMCKGMVIESIQASMANDDEKKTIIYLGDGIGDYCSIVKLRDGDYAMPRKNFPVWDLVCQNRGLIKAQVCEWSNGEEFEHVLLHLISKISIDKINYAQQYSVHDCRQQTLLQGPGHQQGYKFRTKATKLRLVIPTQLTSFGNFNQFRPISTKTSISIGNIK
;
A
#
# COMPACT_ATOMS: atom_id res chain seq x y z
N MET A 1 -16.48 -9.20 -6.04
CA MET A 1 -15.40 -8.41 -5.43
C MET A 1 -15.86 -7.96 -4.05
N ALA A 2 -14.97 -7.83 -3.06
CA ALA A 2 -15.34 -7.41 -1.69
C ALA A 2 -15.78 -5.93 -1.59
N GLY A 3 -15.67 -5.18 -2.68
CA GLY A 3 -15.88 -3.74 -2.73
C GLY A 3 -14.93 -2.98 -1.78
N ILE A 4 -13.74 -3.53 -1.56
CA ILE A 4 -12.65 -2.92 -0.80
C ILE A 4 -11.47 -2.80 -1.75
N VAL A 5 -10.86 -1.62 -1.80
CA VAL A 5 -9.62 -1.36 -2.55
C VAL A 5 -8.53 -1.05 -1.54
N VAL A 6 -7.44 -1.82 -1.57
CA VAL A 6 -6.30 -1.60 -0.71
C VAL A 6 -5.15 -1.08 -1.56
N ILE A 7 -4.67 0.11 -1.22
CA ILE A 7 -3.65 0.82 -1.97
C ILE A 7 -2.41 0.93 -1.10
N PHE A 8 -1.29 0.44 -1.62
CA PHE A 8 -0.02 0.38 -0.91
C PHE A 8 0.99 1.34 -1.56
N ASP A 9 1.70 2.10 -0.74
CA ASP A 9 3.08 2.46 -1.10
C ASP A 9 3.97 1.20 -1.10
N PHE A 10 5.14 1.29 -1.71
CA PHE A 10 6.05 0.16 -1.88
C PHE A 10 7.26 0.25 -0.95
N ASP A 11 8.17 1.18 -1.23
CA ASP A 11 9.38 1.40 -0.44
C ASP A 11 9.01 1.77 0.99
N LYS A 12 9.71 1.18 1.97
CA LYS A 12 9.44 1.35 3.42
C LYS A 12 7.98 1.10 3.85
N THR A 13 7.17 0.46 3.01
CA THR A 13 5.78 0.09 3.31
C THR A 13 5.55 -1.40 3.09
N ILE A 14 5.69 -1.89 1.85
CA ILE A 14 5.70 -3.33 1.55
C ILE A 14 7.08 -3.91 1.87
N ILE A 15 8.14 -3.25 1.38
CA ILE A 15 9.52 -3.63 1.68
C ILE A 15 10.05 -2.77 2.84
N ASP A 16 11.04 -3.23 3.59
CA ASP A 16 11.55 -2.48 4.75
C ASP A 16 12.53 -1.34 4.39
N PHE A 17 12.96 -1.28 3.13
CA PHE A 17 14.00 -0.38 2.65
C PHE A 17 13.51 0.51 1.52
N ASP A 18 14.33 1.48 1.16
CA ASP A 18 14.20 2.23 -0.09
C ASP A 18 14.91 1.43 -1.20
N SER A 19 14.20 1.10 -2.27
CA SER A 19 14.66 0.16 -3.29
C SER A 19 15.80 0.73 -4.14
N ASP A 20 15.78 2.04 -4.40
CA ASP A 20 16.85 2.74 -5.08
C ASP A 20 18.14 2.69 -4.25
N ASN A 21 18.07 3.06 -2.97
CA ASN A 21 19.23 2.99 -2.07
C ASN A 21 19.74 1.55 -1.91
N TRP A 22 18.84 0.56 -1.78
CA TRP A 22 19.22 -0.86 -1.69
C TRP A 22 20.06 -1.32 -2.88
N VAL A 23 19.64 -0.97 -4.11
CA VAL A 23 20.38 -1.34 -5.32
C VAL A 23 21.74 -0.65 -5.39
N LEU A 24 21.80 0.64 -5.05
CA LEU A 24 23.05 1.39 -5.10
C LEU A 24 24.05 0.93 -4.04
N ASP A 25 23.59 0.65 -2.83
CA ASP A 25 24.44 0.18 -1.73
C ASP A 25 25.03 -1.19 -2.04
N GLU A 26 24.18 -2.14 -2.47
CA GLU A 26 24.61 -3.51 -2.76
C GLU A 26 25.53 -3.62 -4.00
N LEU A 27 25.48 -2.64 -4.91
CA LEU A 27 26.36 -2.55 -6.07
C LEU A 27 27.56 -1.61 -5.87
N GLY A 28 27.74 -1.07 -4.65
CA GLY A 28 28.90 -0.24 -4.30
C GLY A 28 28.90 1.15 -4.96
N ALA A 29 27.71 1.68 -5.30
CA ALA A 29 27.54 2.95 -6.01
C ALA A 29 27.16 4.13 -5.11
N THR A 30 27.05 3.92 -3.79
CA THR A 30 26.63 4.92 -2.79
C THR A 30 27.48 6.18 -2.81
N GLU A 31 28.80 6.06 -2.95
CA GLU A 31 29.69 7.23 -2.94
C GLU A 31 29.42 8.14 -4.14
N LEU A 32 29.36 7.56 -5.33
CA LEU A 32 29.07 8.31 -6.56
C LEU A 32 27.66 8.92 -6.52
N PHE A 33 26.68 8.18 -6.02
CA PHE A 33 25.33 8.70 -5.83
C PHE A 33 25.33 9.95 -4.93
N ASN A 34 25.98 9.88 -3.77
CA ASN A 34 26.05 10.99 -2.82
C ASN A 34 26.77 12.23 -3.38
N GLN A 35 27.78 12.03 -4.24
CA GLN A 35 28.45 13.13 -4.94
C GLN A 35 27.52 13.82 -5.94
N LEU A 36 26.64 13.07 -6.59
CA LEU A 36 25.76 13.57 -7.65
C LEU A 36 24.42 14.10 -7.13
N LEU A 37 23.94 13.60 -5.99
CA LEU A 37 22.66 13.97 -5.38
C LEU A 37 22.40 15.48 -5.29
N PRO A 38 23.36 16.35 -4.92
CA PRO A 38 23.13 17.80 -4.86
C PRO A 38 22.96 18.47 -6.23
N THR A 39 23.25 17.78 -7.33
CA THR A 39 23.40 18.38 -8.68
C THR A 39 22.21 18.14 -9.60
N MET A 40 21.28 17.26 -9.22
CA MET A 40 20.19 16.83 -10.09
C MET A 40 18.99 16.30 -9.30
N ALA A 41 17.83 16.27 -9.96
CA ALA A 41 16.63 15.67 -9.41
C ALA A 41 16.75 14.13 -9.33
N TRP A 42 15.93 13.52 -8.48
CA TRP A 42 16.01 12.09 -8.13
C TRP A 42 15.89 11.14 -9.33
N ASN A 43 14.83 11.19 -10.15
CA ASN A 43 14.71 10.23 -11.28
C ASN A 43 15.82 10.37 -12.33
N PRO A 44 16.20 11.60 -12.79
CA PRO A 44 17.38 11.77 -13.64
C PRO A 44 18.68 11.26 -13.01
N LEU A 45 18.83 11.38 -11.69
CA LEU A 45 19.95 10.81 -10.95
C LEU A 45 19.94 9.30 -11.02
N MET A 46 18.81 8.66 -10.74
CA MET A 46 18.70 7.21 -10.80
C MET A 46 18.96 6.67 -12.20
N ASP A 47 18.43 7.31 -13.26
CA ASP A 47 18.74 6.95 -14.66
C ASP A 47 20.24 7.11 -14.96
N ARG A 48 20.87 8.17 -14.43
CA ARG A 48 22.32 8.36 -14.53
C ARG A 48 23.07 7.26 -13.79
N MET A 49 22.69 6.90 -12.57
CA MET A 49 23.34 5.83 -11.82
C MET A 49 23.25 4.48 -12.55
N MET A 50 22.10 4.17 -13.16
CA MET A 50 21.97 2.96 -13.99
C MET A 50 22.90 2.97 -15.21
N LYS A 51 23.17 4.15 -15.79
CA LYS A 51 24.17 4.32 -16.84
C LYS A 51 25.60 4.10 -16.33
N GLU A 52 25.95 4.62 -15.16
CA GLU A 52 27.29 4.45 -14.57
C GLU A 52 27.55 2.99 -14.16
N LEU A 53 26.55 2.30 -13.61
CA LEU A 53 26.65 0.87 -13.31
C LEU A 53 26.87 0.05 -14.59
N HIS A 54 26.09 0.34 -15.64
CA HIS A 54 26.24 -0.32 -16.93
C HIS A 54 27.63 -0.06 -17.56
N SER A 55 28.17 1.16 -17.45
CA SER A 55 29.51 1.48 -17.97
C SER A 55 30.64 0.75 -17.23
N GLN A 56 30.40 0.36 -15.97
CA GLN A 56 31.29 -0.47 -15.16
C GLN A 56 31.14 -1.98 -15.43
N GLY A 57 30.24 -2.37 -16.35
CA GLY A 57 30.03 -3.76 -16.73
C GLY A 57 29.02 -4.52 -15.86
N ILE A 58 28.29 -3.82 -14.97
CA ILE A 58 27.17 -4.41 -14.22
C ILE A 58 26.05 -4.73 -15.20
N LYS A 59 25.54 -5.96 -15.13
CA LYS A 59 24.48 -6.45 -16.00
C LYS A 59 23.12 -6.34 -15.32
N ILE A 60 22.06 -6.43 -16.11
CA ILE A 60 20.69 -6.47 -15.60
C ILE A 60 20.50 -7.63 -14.63
N GLU A 61 21.12 -8.77 -14.88
CA GLU A 61 21.03 -9.95 -14.01
C GLU A 61 21.61 -9.70 -12.62
N ASP A 62 22.65 -8.86 -12.51
CA ASP A 62 23.24 -8.47 -11.23
C ASP A 62 22.26 -7.59 -10.43
N ILE A 63 21.62 -6.62 -11.10
CA ILE A 63 20.56 -5.78 -10.50
C ILE A 63 19.39 -6.66 -10.03
N VAL A 64 18.94 -7.61 -10.87
CA VAL A 64 17.87 -8.56 -10.52
C VAL A 64 18.28 -9.42 -9.31
N ALA A 65 19.53 -9.88 -9.24
CA ALA A 65 20.02 -10.67 -8.12
C ALA A 65 20.04 -9.88 -6.80
N VAL A 66 20.31 -8.57 -6.86
CA VAL A 66 20.21 -7.66 -5.72
C VAL A 66 18.77 -7.46 -5.29
N LEU A 67 17.87 -7.18 -6.23
CA LEU A 67 16.44 -6.96 -5.97
C LEU A 67 15.76 -8.20 -5.37
N LYS A 68 16.15 -9.42 -5.80
CA LYS A 68 15.64 -10.67 -5.21
C LYS A 68 16.06 -10.87 -3.75
N ARG A 69 17.06 -10.13 -3.26
CA ARG A 69 17.47 -10.17 -1.85
C ARG A 69 16.83 -9.08 -1.00
N THR A 70 15.99 -8.21 -1.59
CA THR A 70 15.29 -7.14 -0.88
C THR A 70 14.44 -7.73 0.26
N PRO A 71 14.66 -7.34 1.52
CA PRO A 71 13.91 -7.90 2.64
C PRO A 71 12.44 -7.45 2.65
N ILE A 72 11.53 -8.41 2.80
CA ILE A 72 10.10 -8.21 3.07
C ILE A 72 9.75 -8.96 4.35
N HIS A 73 9.07 -8.29 5.28
CA HIS A 73 8.61 -8.94 6.49
C HIS A 73 7.60 -10.07 6.14
N PRO A 74 7.77 -11.31 6.62
CA PRO A 74 6.91 -12.43 6.23
C PRO A 74 5.41 -12.19 6.48
N ARG A 75 5.07 -11.49 7.57
CA ARG A 75 3.68 -11.12 7.86
C ARG A 75 3.05 -10.15 6.85
N ILE A 76 3.85 -9.30 6.19
CA ILE A 76 3.35 -8.43 5.12
C ILE A 76 2.99 -9.27 3.89
N ILE A 77 3.81 -10.28 3.55
CA ILE A 77 3.52 -11.22 2.47
C ILE A 77 2.18 -11.95 2.73
N GLU A 78 2.01 -12.48 3.94
CA GLU A 78 0.78 -13.18 4.33
C GLU A 78 -0.44 -12.25 4.36
N ALA A 79 -0.27 -11.00 4.80
CA ALA A 79 -1.33 -9.99 4.80
C ALA A 79 -1.81 -9.66 3.38
N ILE A 80 -0.89 -9.46 2.43
CA ILE A 80 -1.21 -9.18 1.02
C ILE A 80 -1.95 -10.36 0.40
N LYS A 81 -1.42 -11.59 0.56
CA LYS A 81 -2.07 -12.81 0.05
C LYS A 81 -3.46 -13.02 0.65
N SER A 82 -3.61 -12.77 1.95
CA SER A 82 -4.89 -12.90 2.65
C SER A 82 -5.89 -11.85 2.18
N ALA A 83 -5.48 -10.59 2.03
CA ALA A 83 -6.33 -9.53 1.51
C ALA A 83 -6.82 -9.85 0.08
N HIS A 84 -5.92 -10.32 -0.78
CA HIS A 84 -6.27 -10.78 -2.13
C HIS A 84 -7.25 -11.96 -2.10
N ALA A 85 -7.00 -12.98 -1.27
CA ALA A 85 -7.88 -14.14 -1.12
C ALA A 85 -9.27 -13.79 -0.57
N LEU A 86 -9.38 -12.72 0.22
CA LEU A 86 -10.65 -12.15 0.69
C LEU A 86 -11.41 -11.36 -0.40
N GLY A 87 -10.85 -11.25 -1.61
CA GLY A 87 -11.47 -10.60 -2.76
C GLY A 87 -11.35 -9.08 -2.77
N CYS A 88 -10.38 -8.53 -2.02
CA CYS A 88 -9.99 -7.13 -2.11
C CYS A 88 -9.27 -6.86 -3.44
N ASP A 89 -9.47 -5.67 -3.98
CA ASP A 89 -8.72 -5.15 -5.12
C ASP A 89 -7.44 -4.48 -4.60
N LEU A 90 -6.27 -5.09 -4.83
CA LEU A 90 -4.99 -4.57 -4.34
C LEU A 90 -4.28 -3.78 -5.43
N ARG A 91 -3.78 -2.58 -5.10
CA ARG A 91 -3.08 -1.69 -6.03
C ARG A 91 -1.84 -1.10 -5.38
N ILE A 92 -0.86 -0.72 -6.19
CA ILE A 92 0.33 0.01 -5.72
C ILE A 92 0.32 1.43 -6.28
N VAL A 93 0.62 2.40 -5.43
CA VAL A 93 0.89 3.80 -5.81
C VAL A 93 2.20 4.20 -5.13
N SER A 94 3.29 4.15 -5.89
CA SER A 94 4.63 4.31 -5.32
C SER A 94 5.54 5.17 -6.18
N ASP A 95 6.42 5.92 -5.51
CA ASP A 95 7.43 6.76 -6.14
C ASP A 95 8.75 6.01 -6.45
N ALA A 96 8.77 4.69 -6.27
CA ALA A 96 9.82 3.81 -6.79
C ALA A 96 9.75 3.71 -8.33
N ASN A 97 10.15 2.59 -8.94
CA ASN A 97 10.02 2.37 -10.37
C ASN A 97 9.48 0.97 -10.74
N MET A 98 8.87 0.87 -11.92
CA MET A 98 8.20 -0.36 -12.37
C MET A 98 9.12 -1.58 -12.41
N PHE A 99 10.35 -1.44 -12.89
CA PHE A 99 11.29 -2.56 -13.01
C PHE A 99 11.64 -3.16 -11.63
N PHE A 100 11.87 -2.31 -10.63
CA PHE A 100 12.18 -2.76 -9.27
C PHE A 100 10.97 -3.41 -8.60
N ILE A 101 9.82 -2.75 -8.65
CA ILE A 101 8.57 -3.26 -8.07
C ILE A 101 8.25 -4.64 -8.66
N ASP A 102 8.25 -4.76 -9.99
CA ASP A 102 7.87 -6.01 -10.65
C ASP A 102 8.84 -7.14 -10.32
N THR A 103 10.15 -6.89 -10.36
CA THR A 103 11.17 -7.90 -10.03
C THR A 103 11.01 -8.44 -8.62
N ILE A 104 10.77 -7.55 -7.64
CA ILE A 104 10.60 -7.93 -6.23
C ILE A 104 9.27 -8.69 -6.05
N LEU A 105 8.17 -8.19 -6.60
CA LEU A 105 6.86 -8.83 -6.49
C LEU A 105 6.83 -10.22 -7.12
N GLU A 106 7.45 -10.39 -8.29
CA GLU A 106 7.57 -11.70 -8.96
C GLU A 106 8.37 -12.69 -8.11
N HIS A 107 9.50 -12.24 -7.53
CA HIS A 107 10.33 -13.10 -6.69
C HIS A 107 9.57 -13.65 -5.48
N HIS A 108 8.72 -12.83 -4.86
CA HIS A 108 7.93 -13.22 -3.68
C HIS A 108 6.58 -13.85 -4.01
N GLY A 109 6.25 -14.04 -5.30
CA GLY A 109 4.97 -14.59 -5.74
C GLY A 109 3.77 -13.69 -5.39
N LEU A 110 3.98 -12.37 -5.40
CA LEU A 110 2.99 -11.36 -5.06
C LEU A 110 2.44 -10.61 -6.28
N LYS A 111 3.11 -10.70 -7.45
CA LYS A 111 2.75 -9.95 -8.66
C LYS A 111 1.26 -10.09 -9.03
N GLU A 112 0.75 -11.32 -9.03
CA GLU A 112 -0.66 -11.62 -9.37
C GLU A 112 -1.67 -11.14 -8.32
N CYS A 113 -1.24 -10.70 -7.14
CA CYS A 113 -2.15 -10.14 -6.13
C CYS A 113 -2.58 -8.71 -6.46
N PHE A 114 -1.83 -8.00 -7.31
CA PHE A 114 -2.04 -6.58 -7.61
C PHE A 114 -2.66 -6.39 -8.99
N SER A 115 -3.79 -5.68 -9.05
CA SER A 115 -4.50 -5.40 -10.31
C SER A 115 -3.90 -4.23 -11.09
N GLU A 116 -3.33 -3.25 -10.38
CA GLU A 116 -2.75 -2.03 -10.95
C GLU A 116 -1.53 -1.55 -10.14
N ILE A 117 -0.54 -1.02 -10.86
CA ILE A 117 0.66 -0.40 -10.29
C ILE A 117 0.85 0.96 -10.96
N HIS A 118 0.76 2.02 -10.17
CA HIS A 118 1.02 3.40 -10.57
C HIS A 118 2.38 3.83 -10.01
N THR A 119 3.37 4.02 -10.87
CA THR A 119 4.74 4.32 -10.47
C THR A 119 5.55 4.97 -11.60
N ASN A 120 6.80 5.33 -11.34
CA ASN A 120 7.71 5.84 -12.35
C ASN A 120 8.08 4.74 -13.36
N PRO A 121 8.07 5.01 -14.69
CA PRO A 121 8.48 4.02 -15.68
C PRO A 121 9.94 3.56 -15.46
N GLY A 122 10.13 2.24 -15.45
CA GLY A 122 11.43 1.59 -15.40
C GLY A 122 11.45 0.41 -16.37
N PHE A 123 12.41 0.36 -17.30
CA PHE A 123 12.53 -0.72 -18.27
C PHE A 123 13.95 -0.86 -18.83
N VAL A 124 14.30 -2.07 -19.29
CA VAL A 124 15.56 -2.33 -19.98
C VAL A 124 15.44 -1.91 -21.44
N ASN A 125 16.35 -1.05 -21.92
CA ASN A 125 16.36 -0.59 -23.31
C ASN A 125 17.13 -1.56 -24.24
N GLU A 126 17.19 -1.20 -25.53
CA GLU A 126 17.90 -1.96 -26.57
C GLU A 126 19.41 -2.10 -26.33
N GLU A 127 20.00 -1.25 -25.49
CA GLU A 127 21.42 -1.29 -25.09
C GLU A 127 21.65 -2.22 -23.88
N ASN A 128 20.63 -2.96 -23.44
CA ASN A 128 20.64 -3.77 -22.22
C ASN A 128 20.98 -2.96 -20.95
N ARG A 129 20.48 -1.72 -20.90
CA ARG A 129 20.62 -0.81 -19.75
C ARG A 129 19.24 -0.50 -19.17
N LEU A 130 19.15 -0.51 -17.85
CA LEU A 130 17.95 -0.07 -17.14
C LEU A 130 17.78 1.44 -17.31
N ARG A 131 16.60 1.85 -17.78
CA ARG A 131 16.18 3.24 -17.89
C ARG A 131 15.10 3.54 -16.87
N ILE A 132 15.20 4.69 -16.21
CA ILE A 132 14.22 5.16 -15.22
C ILE A 132 13.75 6.55 -15.63
N PHE A 133 12.44 6.76 -15.67
CA PHE A 133 11.82 8.03 -16.07
C PHE A 133 10.85 8.50 -15.02
N PRO A 134 10.63 9.82 -14.85
CA PRO A 134 9.61 10.32 -13.95
C PRO A 134 8.20 9.99 -14.48
N HIS A 135 7.24 9.77 -13.57
CA HIS A 135 5.84 9.50 -13.89
C HIS A 135 5.19 10.68 -14.64
N TYR A 136 5.50 11.91 -14.21
CA TYR A 136 5.21 13.14 -14.95
C TYR A 136 6.49 13.91 -15.26
N ASP A 137 6.58 14.46 -16.47
CA ASP A 137 7.66 15.40 -16.82
C ASP A 137 7.37 16.76 -16.15
N SER A 138 8.00 16.98 -14.98
CA SER A 138 7.82 18.20 -14.19
C SER A 138 8.26 19.49 -14.91
N THR A 139 9.09 19.38 -15.95
CA THR A 139 9.53 20.54 -16.75
C THR A 139 8.47 20.97 -17.76
N LYS A 140 7.60 20.03 -18.18
CA LYS A 140 6.53 20.27 -19.17
C LYS A 140 5.17 20.46 -18.52
N SER A 141 4.87 19.69 -17.48
CA SER A 141 3.57 19.67 -16.82
C SER A 141 3.73 19.40 -15.32
N PRO A 142 4.26 20.37 -14.55
CA PRO A 142 4.33 20.24 -13.10
C PRO A 142 2.91 20.14 -12.53
N HIS A 143 2.71 19.20 -11.61
CA HIS A 143 1.44 19.14 -10.89
C HIS A 143 1.28 20.37 -9.99
N LYS A 144 0.05 20.86 -9.82
CA LYS A 144 -0.24 22.08 -9.03
C LYS A 144 -0.66 21.78 -7.58
N CYS A 145 -0.18 20.66 -7.04
CA CYS A 145 -0.48 20.26 -5.67
C CYS A 145 0.26 21.15 -4.66
N HIS A 146 -0.42 21.53 -3.57
CA HIS A 146 0.14 22.33 -2.47
C HIS A 146 0.73 21.48 -1.34
N ASN A 147 0.51 20.16 -1.37
CA ASN A 147 1.10 19.21 -0.42
C ASN A 147 2.57 18.93 -0.81
N PRO A 148 3.40 18.44 0.13
CA PRO A 148 4.80 18.11 -0.13
C PRO A 148 4.93 16.85 -0.99
N CYS A 149 4.58 16.96 -2.27
CA CYS A 149 4.72 15.89 -3.26
C CYS A 149 6.02 16.06 -4.03
N PRO A 150 6.72 14.96 -4.37
CA PRO A 150 7.88 15.03 -5.23
C PRO A 150 7.46 15.46 -6.65
N PRO A 151 8.29 16.25 -7.38
CA PRO A 151 7.88 16.87 -8.64
C PRO A 151 7.43 15.90 -9.74
N ASN A 152 7.93 14.66 -9.69
CA ASN A 152 7.70 13.61 -10.67
C ASN A 152 6.38 12.86 -10.46
N MET A 153 5.82 12.82 -9.24
CA MET A 153 4.61 12.05 -8.98
C MET A 153 3.81 12.60 -7.79
N CYS A 154 2.57 13.03 -8.05
CA CYS A 154 1.60 13.35 -6.99
C CYS A 154 0.69 12.16 -6.75
N LYS A 155 0.97 11.36 -5.70
CA LYS A 155 0.16 10.19 -5.35
C LYS A 155 -1.31 10.55 -5.07
N GLY A 156 -1.60 11.74 -4.53
CA GLY A 156 -2.98 12.20 -4.33
C GLY A 156 -3.78 12.39 -5.62
N MET A 157 -3.16 12.82 -6.72
CA MET A 157 -3.82 12.88 -8.03
C MET A 157 -4.12 11.48 -8.58
N VAL A 158 -3.24 10.52 -8.32
CA VAL A 158 -3.48 9.11 -8.65
C VAL A 158 -4.67 8.56 -7.86
N ILE A 159 -4.77 8.87 -6.56
CA ILE A 159 -5.94 8.50 -5.74
C ILE A 159 -7.24 9.10 -6.30
N GLU A 160 -7.24 10.37 -6.68
CA GLU A 160 -8.41 11.01 -7.29
C GLU A 160 -8.81 10.33 -8.61
N SER A 161 -7.83 9.95 -9.44
CA SER A 161 -8.06 9.20 -10.69
C SER A 161 -8.67 7.83 -10.42
N ILE A 162 -8.14 7.09 -9.43
CA ILE A 162 -8.69 5.79 -9.00
C ILE A 162 -10.13 5.96 -8.48
N GLN A 163 -10.39 6.97 -7.65
CA GLN A 163 -11.75 7.26 -7.17
C GLN A 163 -12.71 7.58 -8.32
N ALA A 164 -12.27 8.34 -9.32
CA ALA A 164 -13.07 8.69 -10.49
C ALA A 164 -13.38 7.48 -11.38
N SER A 165 -12.43 6.56 -11.58
CA SER A 165 -12.66 5.35 -12.38
C SER A 165 -13.69 4.41 -11.73
N MET A 166 -13.81 4.44 -10.40
CA MET A 166 -14.77 3.66 -9.62
C MET A 166 -16.10 4.38 -9.38
N ALA A 167 -16.25 5.64 -9.81
CA ALA A 167 -17.45 6.43 -9.52
C ALA A 167 -18.71 5.91 -10.21
N ASN A 168 -18.55 5.15 -11.31
CA ASN A 168 -19.64 4.54 -12.07
C ASN A 168 -19.98 3.12 -11.61
N ASP A 169 -19.31 2.60 -10.58
CA ASP A 169 -19.62 1.28 -10.04
C ASP A 169 -20.94 1.35 -9.25
N ASP A 170 -21.81 0.34 -9.44
CA ASP A 170 -23.08 0.23 -8.71
C ASP A 170 -22.88 0.15 -7.18
N GLU A 171 -21.71 -0.32 -6.73
CA GLU A 171 -21.35 -0.45 -5.33
C GLU A 171 -20.24 0.54 -4.94
N LYS A 172 -20.50 1.36 -3.92
CA LYS A 172 -19.48 2.24 -3.32
C LYS A 172 -18.36 1.42 -2.68
N LYS A 173 -17.14 1.53 -3.24
CA LYS A 173 -15.94 0.84 -2.74
C LYS A 173 -15.28 1.56 -1.56
N THR A 174 -14.83 0.86 -0.52
CA THR A 174 -14.05 1.48 0.58
C THR A 174 -12.56 1.43 0.26
N ILE A 175 -11.84 2.54 0.42
CA ILE A 175 -10.37 2.57 0.23
C ILE A 175 -9.66 2.40 1.57
N ILE A 176 -8.63 1.56 1.59
CA ILE A 176 -7.61 1.50 2.65
C ILE A 176 -6.27 1.90 2.01
N TYR A 177 -5.63 2.97 2.47
CA TYR A 177 -4.32 3.40 1.99
C TYR A 177 -3.24 3.13 3.03
N LEU A 178 -2.10 2.56 2.64
CA LEU A 178 -0.94 2.29 3.48
C LEU A 178 0.28 3.02 2.92
N GLY A 179 1.08 3.66 3.78
CA GLY A 179 2.29 4.37 3.37
C GLY A 179 3.14 4.85 4.54
N ASP A 180 4.34 5.34 4.27
CA ASP A 180 5.31 5.84 5.26
C ASP A 180 5.86 7.25 4.95
N GLY A 181 5.98 7.59 3.66
CA GLY A 181 6.74 8.74 3.20
C GLY A 181 5.97 10.06 3.17
N ILE A 182 6.69 11.18 3.09
CA ILE A 182 6.09 12.52 3.00
C ILE A 182 5.06 12.62 1.85
N GLY A 183 5.37 11.98 0.71
CA GLY A 183 4.50 11.98 -0.47
C GLY A 183 3.14 11.30 -0.26
N ASP A 184 3.02 10.39 0.72
CA ASP A 184 1.78 9.68 1.04
C ASP A 184 0.75 10.55 1.76
N TYR A 185 1.19 11.65 2.37
CA TYR A 185 0.28 12.58 3.03
C TYR A 185 -0.77 13.12 2.04
N CYS A 186 -0.36 13.36 0.79
CA CYS A 186 -1.28 13.79 -0.25
C CYS A 186 -2.35 12.74 -0.54
N SER A 187 -1.98 11.46 -0.62
CA SER A 187 -2.93 10.36 -0.79
C SER A 187 -3.96 10.32 0.34
N ILE A 188 -3.51 10.43 1.59
CA ILE A 188 -4.36 10.35 2.78
C ILE A 188 -5.36 11.52 2.84
N VAL A 189 -4.93 12.74 2.49
CA VAL A 189 -5.82 13.92 2.46
C VAL A 189 -6.93 13.80 1.41
N LYS A 190 -6.71 13.01 0.34
CA LYS A 190 -7.71 12.78 -0.73
C LYS A 190 -8.72 11.67 -0.41
N LEU A 191 -8.49 10.90 0.65
CA LEU A 191 -9.45 9.89 1.08
C LEU A 191 -10.74 10.53 1.60
N ARG A 192 -11.87 9.85 1.39
CA ARG A 192 -13.19 10.34 1.81
C ARG A 192 -13.57 9.85 3.20
N ASP A 193 -14.66 10.39 3.71
CA ASP A 193 -15.32 9.84 4.89
C ASP A 193 -15.75 8.38 4.62
N GLY A 194 -15.44 7.50 5.56
CA GLY A 194 -15.62 6.05 5.46
C GLY A 194 -14.43 5.28 4.87
N ASP A 195 -13.39 5.96 4.37
CA ASP A 195 -12.11 5.33 3.99
C ASP A 195 -11.15 5.24 5.20
N TYR A 196 -10.06 4.49 5.02
CA TYR A 196 -9.05 4.24 6.05
C TYR A 196 -7.64 4.60 5.56
N ALA A 197 -6.84 5.17 6.47
CA ALA A 197 -5.43 5.44 6.28
C ALA A 197 -4.61 4.68 7.32
N MET A 198 -3.57 3.99 6.89
CA MET A 198 -2.64 3.24 7.73
C MET A 198 -1.22 3.80 7.58
N PRO A 199 -0.92 4.95 8.20
CA PRO A 199 0.42 5.52 8.18
C PRO A 199 1.39 4.68 9.01
N ARG A 200 2.60 4.42 8.49
CA ARG A 200 3.67 3.76 9.25
C ARG A 200 4.15 4.69 10.36
N LYS A 201 4.06 4.23 11.60
CA LYS A 201 4.38 5.00 12.80
C LYS A 201 5.86 5.39 12.85
N ASN A 202 6.14 6.62 13.27
CA ASN A 202 7.49 7.21 13.32
C ASN A 202 8.14 7.43 11.95
N PHE A 203 7.35 7.39 10.87
CA PHE A 203 7.77 7.82 9.54
C PHE A 203 7.10 9.16 9.18
N PRO A 204 7.63 9.91 8.20
CA PRO A 204 7.21 11.28 7.97
C PRO A 204 5.71 11.47 7.71
N VAL A 205 5.04 10.50 7.06
CA VAL A 205 3.58 10.59 6.85
C VAL A 205 2.81 10.61 8.17
N TRP A 206 3.26 9.84 9.16
CA TRP A 206 2.59 9.73 10.45
C TRP A 206 2.67 11.05 11.22
N ASP A 207 3.82 11.73 11.18
CA ASP A 207 3.98 13.05 11.77
C ASP A 207 3.04 14.08 11.13
N LEU A 208 2.96 14.11 9.80
CA LEU A 208 2.06 15.01 9.07
C LEU A 208 0.59 14.73 9.35
N VAL A 209 0.21 13.44 9.43
CA VAL A 209 -1.15 13.01 9.79
C VAL A 209 -1.52 13.44 11.20
N CYS A 210 -0.60 13.30 12.17
CA CYS A 210 -0.81 13.73 13.55
C CYS A 210 -0.96 15.26 13.64
N GLN A 211 -0.10 16.02 12.97
CA GLN A 211 -0.11 17.49 12.99
C GLN A 211 -1.35 18.09 12.32
N ASN A 212 -1.90 17.42 11.31
CA ASN A 212 -2.98 17.95 10.47
C ASN A 212 -4.27 17.12 10.55
N ARG A 213 -4.54 16.49 11.71
CA ARG A 213 -5.65 15.54 11.85
C ARG A 213 -7.02 16.08 11.41
N GLY A 214 -7.27 17.38 11.62
CA GLY A 214 -8.52 18.05 11.21
C GLY A 214 -8.75 18.14 9.70
N LEU A 215 -7.72 17.93 8.87
CA LEU A 215 -7.84 17.91 7.40
C LEU A 215 -8.11 16.51 6.85
N ILE A 216 -7.98 15.46 7.69
CA ILE A 216 -8.06 14.07 7.25
C ILE A 216 -9.45 13.53 7.55
N LYS A 217 -10.19 13.20 6.48
CA LYS A 217 -11.54 12.62 6.56
C LYS A 217 -11.51 11.12 6.86
N ALA A 218 -10.48 10.42 6.41
CA ALA A 218 -10.33 9.00 6.65
C ALA A 218 -10.09 8.66 8.14
N GLN A 219 -10.55 7.48 8.54
CA GLN A 219 -10.16 6.90 9.82
C GLN A 219 -8.67 6.52 9.75
N VAL A 220 -7.89 6.94 10.74
CA VAL A 220 -6.45 6.63 10.81
C VAL A 220 -6.25 5.43 11.73
N CYS A 221 -5.47 4.46 11.26
CA CYS A 221 -5.10 3.24 11.96
C CYS A 221 -3.61 2.95 11.70
N GLU A 222 -2.73 3.57 12.50
CA GLU A 222 -1.28 3.42 12.35
C GLU A 222 -0.77 2.00 12.63
N TRP A 223 0.43 1.70 12.11
CA TRP A 223 1.13 0.43 12.32
C TRP A 223 2.64 0.67 12.46
N SER A 224 3.35 -0.20 13.18
CA SER A 224 4.79 0.00 13.48
C SER A 224 5.70 -1.08 12.91
N ASN A 225 5.18 -2.29 12.68
CA ASN A 225 5.93 -3.45 12.18
C ASN A 225 5.01 -4.37 11.37
N GLY A 226 5.57 -5.44 10.78
CA GLY A 226 4.81 -6.34 9.93
C GLY A 226 3.70 -7.14 10.63
N GLU A 227 3.80 -7.39 11.94
CA GLU A 227 2.71 -8.04 12.70
C GLU A 227 1.53 -7.08 12.90
N GLU A 228 1.81 -5.82 13.26
CA GLU A 228 0.77 -4.78 13.36
C GLU A 228 0.17 -4.47 11.99
N PHE A 229 0.98 -4.42 10.93
CA PHE A 229 0.51 -4.27 9.55
C PHE A 229 -0.53 -5.33 9.20
N GLU A 230 -0.20 -6.61 9.40
CA GLU A 230 -1.10 -7.73 9.13
C GLU A 230 -2.37 -7.64 9.96
N HIS A 231 -2.22 -7.43 11.28
CA HIS A 231 -3.34 -7.37 12.20
C HIS A 231 -4.32 -6.25 11.86
N VAL A 232 -3.82 -5.02 11.67
CA VAL A 232 -4.66 -3.86 11.39
C VAL A 232 -5.33 -4.01 10.02
N LEU A 233 -4.60 -4.40 8.98
CA LEU A 233 -5.17 -4.55 7.63
C LEU A 233 -6.30 -5.58 7.62
N LEU A 234 -6.08 -6.77 8.17
CA LEU A 234 -7.07 -7.84 8.19
C LEU A 234 -8.26 -7.49 9.10
N HIS A 235 -8.02 -6.80 10.22
CA HIS A 235 -9.08 -6.29 11.07
C HIS A 235 -10.00 -5.31 10.31
N LEU A 236 -9.41 -4.35 9.59
CA LEU A 236 -10.17 -3.37 8.80
C LEU A 236 -10.97 -4.04 7.69
N ILE A 237 -10.37 -4.97 6.95
CA ILE A 237 -11.07 -5.74 5.91
C ILE A 237 -12.27 -6.47 6.52
N SER A 238 -12.08 -7.20 7.62
CA SER A 238 -13.16 -7.91 8.31
C SER A 238 -14.26 -6.97 8.78
N LYS A 239 -13.89 -5.82 9.37
CA LYS A 239 -14.85 -4.82 9.85
C LYS A 239 -15.71 -4.29 8.70
N ILE A 240 -15.07 -3.87 7.60
CA ILE A 240 -15.78 -3.33 6.43
C ILE A 240 -16.70 -4.39 5.83
N SER A 241 -16.25 -5.64 5.71
CA SER A 241 -17.08 -6.73 5.20
C SER A 241 -18.33 -6.98 6.07
N ILE A 242 -18.18 -6.96 7.41
CA ILE A 242 -19.30 -7.12 8.34
C ILE A 242 -20.28 -5.95 8.22
N ASP A 243 -19.78 -4.72 8.19
CA ASP A 243 -20.61 -3.52 8.08
C ASP A 243 -21.46 -3.53 6.80
N LYS A 244 -20.87 -3.97 5.68
CA LYS A 244 -21.60 -4.15 4.41
C LYS A 244 -22.68 -5.21 4.48
N ILE A 245 -22.40 -6.37 5.10
CA ILE A 245 -23.40 -7.43 5.28
C ILE A 245 -24.58 -6.94 6.12
N ASN A 246 -24.28 -6.24 7.23
CA ASN A 246 -25.30 -5.69 8.11
C ASN A 246 -26.17 -4.65 7.40
N TYR A 247 -25.56 -3.78 6.59
CA TYR A 247 -26.29 -2.81 5.78
C TYR A 247 -27.20 -3.51 4.77
N ALA A 248 -26.70 -4.46 3.98
CA ALA A 248 -27.50 -5.20 3.01
C ALA A 248 -28.70 -5.94 3.66
N GLN A 249 -28.51 -6.50 4.87
CA GLN A 249 -29.59 -7.15 5.62
C GLN A 249 -30.66 -6.16 6.11
N GLN A 250 -30.27 -4.95 6.55
CA GLN A 250 -31.23 -3.92 6.96
C GLN A 250 -32.14 -3.47 5.80
N TYR A 251 -31.58 -3.30 4.59
CA TYR A 251 -32.37 -2.96 3.40
C TYR A 251 -33.29 -4.11 2.96
N SER A 252 -32.82 -5.35 3.02
CA SER A 252 -33.64 -6.55 2.72
C SER A 252 -34.83 -6.71 3.67
N VAL A 253 -34.66 -6.42 4.97
CA VAL A 253 -35.75 -6.50 5.96
C VAL A 253 -36.76 -5.36 5.80
N HIS A 254 -36.32 -4.17 5.37
CA HIS A 254 -37.23 -3.06 5.07
C HIS A 254 -38.11 -3.30 3.85
N ASP A 255 -37.57 -3.92 2.81
CA ASP A 255 -38.30 -4.25 1.57
C ASP A 255 -39.36 -5.35 1.82
N CYS A 256 -39.03 -6.34 2.65
CA CYS A 256 -39.99 -7.38 3.08
C CYS A 256 -41.14 -6.78 3.93
N ARG A 257 -40.86 -5.78 4.78
CA ARG A 257 -41.90 -5.08 5.56
C ARG A 257 -42.80 -4.19 4.69
N GLN A 258 -42.30 -3.59 3.61
CA GLN A 258 -43.13 -2.82 2.68
C GLN A 258 -44.02 -3.72 1.82
N GLN A 259 -43.55 -4.91 1.43
CA GLN A 259 -44.40 -5.90 0.75
C GLN A 259 -45.49 -6.49 1.65
N THR A 260 -45.28 -6.52 2.97
CA THR A 260 -46.29 -7.00 3.94
C THR A 260 -47.42 -5.99 4.17
N LEU A 261 -47.22 -4.71 3.85
CA LEU A 261 -48.24 -3.65 4.00
C LEU A 261 -49.13 -3.45 2.76
N LEU A 262 -48.89 -4.20 1.67
CA LEU A 262 -49.71 -4.15 0.44
C LEU A 262 -50.63 -5.38 0.26
N GLN A 263 -50.73 -6.28 1.24
CA GLN A 263 -51.68 -7.39 1.20
C GLN A 263 -52.87 -7.13 2.14
N GLY A 264 -53.93 -6.54 1.57
CA GLY A 264 -55.28 -6.59 2.16
C GLY A 264 -55.81 -8.03 2.24
N PRO A 265 -56.88 -8.28 3.01
CA PRO A 265 -57.33 -9.63 3.32
C PRO A 265 -57.97 -10.26 2.07
N GLY A 266 -57.29 -11.24 1.46
CA GLY A 266 -57.79 -11.92 0.27
C GLY A 266 -57.14 -13.29 0.05
N HIS A 267 -57.90 -14.32 0.42
CA HIS A 267 -57.80 -15.71 -0.02
C HIS A 267 -56.48 -16.50 0.14
N GLN A 268 -56.55 -17.46 1.09
CA GLN A 268 -55.68 -18.63 1.16
C GLN A 268 -55.72 -19.44 -0.16
N GLN A 269 -54.56 -19.65 -0.78
CA GLN A 269 -54.25 -20.90 -1.49
C GLN A 269 -52.76 -21.21 -1.29
N GLY A 270 -52.50 -22.41 -0.79
CA GLY A 270 -51.20 -22.82 -0.29
C GLY A 270 -50.20 -23.17 -1.38
N TYR A 271 -48.95 -22.79 -1.15
CA TYR A 271 -47.78 -23.47 -1.69
C TYR A 271 -46.77 -23.68 -0.56
N LYS A 272 -46.58 -24.95 -0.16
CA LYS A 272 -45.54 -25.37 0.77
C LYS A 272 -44.20 -25.39 0.02
N PHE A 273 -43.37 -24.37 0.18
CA PHE A 273 -41.94 -24.49 -0.11
C PHE A 273 -41.21 -25.06 1.11
N ARG A 274 -40.65 -26.24 0.95
CA ARG A 274 -39.88 -26.97 1.98
C ARG A 274 -38.41 -26.57 1.83
N THR A 275 -37.94 -25.61 2.61
CA THR A 275 -36.50 -25.32 2.73
C THR A 275 -35.89 -26.23 3.80
N LYS A 276 -34.98 -27.12 3.39
CA LYS A 276 -34.14 -27.89 4.31
C LYS A 276 -33.07 -26.96 4.88
N ALA A 277 -33.06 -26.74 6.19
CA ALA A 277 -31.97 -26.09 6.90
C ALA A 277 -30.77 -27.03 6.97
N THR A 278 -29.68 -26.72 6.26
CA THR A 278 -28.39 -27.38 6.45
C THR A 278 -27.64 -26.66 7.55
N LYS A 279 -27.57 -27.29 8.73
CA LYS A 279 -26.87 -26.78 9.91
C LYS A 279 -25.36 -27.05 9.74
N LEU A 280 -24.59 -26.07 9.27
CA LEU A 280 -23.12 -26.16 9.33
C LEU A 280 -22.70 -26.06 10.80
N ARG A 281 -22.10 -27.13 11.31
CA ARG A 281 -21.51 -27.21 12.64
C ARG A 281 -20.04 -26.83 12.52
N LEU A 282 -19.66 -25.64 12.97
CA LEU A 282 -18.26 -25.23 13.07
C LEU A 282 -17.63 -26.04 14.23
N VAL A 283 -16.68 -26.92 13.91
CA VAL A 283 -15.87 -27.65 14.89
C VAL A 283 -14.58 -26.84 15.07
N ILE A 284 -14.40 -26.28 16.26
CA ILE A 284 -13.16 -25.63 16.68
C ILE A 284 -12.30 -26.69 17.37
N PRO A 285 -11.08 -26.99 16.90
CA PRO A 285 -10.11 -27.72 17.70
C PRO A 285 -9.42 -26.76 18.66
N THR A 286 -9.63 -26.97 19.95
CA THR A 286 -8.84 -26.37 21.02
C THR A 286 -7.58 -27.19 21.30
N GLN A 287 -6.55 -26.45 21.74
CA GLN A 287 -5.31 -26.87 22.42
C GLN A 287 -4.07 -27.10 21.54
N LEU A 288 -3.05 -26.25 21.73
CA LEU A 288 -1.97 -26.56 22.67
C LEU A 288 -1.13 -25.32 23.03
N THR A 289 -1.00 -25.16 24.34
CA THR A 289 -0.09 -24.27 25.06
C THR A 289 1.31 -24.87 25.11
N SER A 290 2.35 -24.07 24.86
CA SER A 290 3.59 -24.16 25.64
C SER A 290 4.42 -22.88 25.54
N PHE A 291 4.65 -22.28 26.71
CA PHE A 291 5.56 -21.19 26.97
C PHE A 291 7.01 -21.56 26.65
N GLY A 292 7.76 -20.61 26.10
CA GLY A 292 9.22 -20.62 26.03
C GLY A 292 9.76 -19.21 26.10
N ASN A 293 10.21 -18.81 27.30
CA ASN A 293 10.97 -17.58 27.55
C ASN A 293 12.20 -17.49 26.66
N PHE A 294 12.45 -16.35 26.00
CA PHE A 294 13.81 -15.85 25.80
C PHE A 294 13.83 -14.31 25.81
N ASN A 295 14.24 -13.77 26.96
CA ASN A 295 14.87 -12.46 27.06
C ASN A 295 16.19 -12.50 26.28
N GLN A 296 16.42 -11.54 25.37
CA GLN A 296 17.67 -10.79 25.21
C GLN A 296 17.66 -10.02 23.89
N PHE A 297 17.26 -8.74 23.92
CA PHE A 297 17.78 -7.75 22.98
C PHE A 297 18.07 -6.45 23.73
N ARG A 298 19.36 -6.11 23.82
CA ARG A 298 19.84 -4.81 24.27
C ARG A 298 19.71 -3.81 23.11
N PRO A 299 19.26 -2.58 23.35
CA PRO A 299 19.30 -1.53 22.33
C PRO A 299 20.73 -1.00 22.16
N ILE A 300 21.22 -1.00 20.92
CA ILE A 300 22.41 -0.24 20.54
C ILE A 300 22.00 1.23 20.40
N SER A 301 22.47 2.04 21.35
CA SER A 301 22.33 3.49 21.35
C SER A 301 23.42 4.11 20.47
N THR A 302 23.06 4.61 19.28
CA THR A 302 23.89 5.57 18.55
C THR A 302 23.43 6.99 18.90
N LYS A 303 24.03 7.55 19.96
CA LYS A 303 24.02 9.00 20.19
C LYS A 303 25.05 9.62 19.26
N THR A 304 24.60 10.24 18.18
CA THR A 304 25.42 11.20 17.44
C THR A 304 25.06 12.59 17.94
N SER A 305 25.88 13.12 18.84
CA SER A 305 25.85 14.51 19.29
C SER A 305 26.39 15.41 18.17
N ILE A 306 25.53 16.23 17.57
CA ILE A 306 25.95 17.33 16.71
C ILE A 306 26.22 18.54 17.61
N SER A 307 27.49 18.94 17.69
CA SER A 307 27.90 20.20 18.31
C SER A 307 27.56 21.35 17.37
N ILE A 308 26.68 22.25 17.82
CA ILE A 308 26.43 23.52 17.15
C ILE A 308 27.58 24.46 17.53
N GLY A 309 28.51 24.67 16.60
CA GLY A 309 29.52 25.73 16.68
C GLY A 309 28.90 27.06 16.29
N ASN A 310 28.80 27.97 17.26
CA ASN A 310 28.50 29.38 17.03
C ASN A 310 29.62 30.04 16.22
N ILE A 311 29.26 30.76 15.16
CA ILE A 311 30.15 31.77 14.56
C ILE A 311 29.41 33.10 14.58
N LYS A 312 30.10 34.08 15.18
CA LYS A 312 29.77 35.51 15.21
C LYS A 312 29.97 36.16 13.85
#